data_AF-A0A939FLZ2-F1
#
_entry.id   AF-A0A939FLZ2-F1
#
_cell.length_a   1.000
_cell.length_b   1.000
_cell.length_c   1.000
_cell.angle_alpha   90.00
_cell.angle_beta   90.00
_cell.angle_gamma   90.00
#
_symmetry.space_group_name_H-M   'P 1'
#
loop_
_entity.id
_entity.type
_entity.pdbx_description
1 polymer ?
#
loop_
_entity_poly.entity_id
_entity_poly.type
_entity_poly.pdbx_seq_one_letter_code
_entity_poly.pdbx_strand_id
1 'polypeptide(L)'
;MQRCHHASASPAGRTSGACDDAPVTSTSHPPHRHSHGHAHSHSHSHGPATPVSAHLRKVIAALLVPFAAAVVAGLIILWPGGVPPHPHTGLGLDQQTESGRVVKIEELDCPKSGAQPPPSQQQQGAPQPTKGKCEKAEIEVTSGKDKGHTFTEMVQPDASRRYDVGQEVVLAYAPKAPEALRYSVTDVNRTLPMAILAGIFALSVVVVGRLRGVFALVALVISFGVLTMFILPAILQGSDPLLVAVVGGSAIMLIALYMCHGLNARTSVAVLGTLTSLLVIGLLGSFFIDWAHLTGNTDDQTGLVHGLYPEIEIRGLLLAGIIIGSLGVLDDVTVTQTSAVWELKEADPTANWRKLYGSAMRIGRDHIASVVNTLVLAYAGASLPLLLLFSIADSGVSTVATSEIVAAEIVRTLVGSIGLVASVPVTTVLAALVVSADRQTATTGRGRARGGRRRRAK
;
A
#
# COMPACT_ATOMS: atom_id res chain seq x y z
N MET A 1 -50.90 14.62 27.19
CA MET A 1 -50.45 14.13 28.53
C MET A 1 -49.03 14.64 28.77
N GLN A 2 -48.79 15.15 30.00
CA GLN A 2 -47.68 15.96 30.54
C GLN A 2 -46.27 15.73 29.92
N ARG A 3 -45.56 16.74 29.38
CA ARG A 3 -44.84 17.93 29.94
C ARG A 3 -43.57 17.65 30.79
N CYS A 4 -42.44 18.13 30.23
CA CYS A 4 -41.40 19.00 30.80
C CYS A 4 -40.23 18.47 31.66
N HIS A 5 -39.04 18.60 31.06
CA HIS A 5 -37.84 19.36 31.48
C HIS A 5 -36.99 19.05 32.75
N HIS A 6 -35.67 19.01 32.45
CA HIS A 6 -34.51 19.60 33.14
C HIS A 6 -33.72 18.84 34.24
N ALA A 7 -32.46 18.56 33.87
CA ALA A 7 -31.20 19.06 34.47
C ALA A 7 -30.65 18.50 35.81
N SER A 8 -29.39 18.03 35.66
CA SER A 8 -28.18 18.36 36.44
C SER A 8 -27.89 17.76 37.83
N ALA A 9 -26.60 17.40 37.94
CA ALA A 9 -25.69 17.44 39.09
C ALA A 9 -25.46 16.16 39.95
N SER A 10 -24.15 15.85 40.07
CA SER A 10 -23.40 14.94 40.97
C SER A 10 -23.72 15.13 42.48
N PRO A 11 -23.21 14.36 43.49
CA PRO A 11 -21.85 13.76 43.59
C PRO A 11 -21.66 12.45 44.43
N ALA A 12 -20.41 11.93 44.39
CA ALA A 12 -19.59 11.31 45.44
C ALA A 12 -20.16 10.41 46.57
N GLY A 13 -19.61 9.18 46.66
CA GLY A 13 -18.81 8.73 47.83
C GLY A 13 -19.47 7.88 48.94
N ARG A 14 -18.66 6.91 49.44
CA ARG A 14 -18.78 6.12 50.69
C ARG A 14 -19.78 4.95 50.68
N THR A 15 -19.61 3.81 51.35
CA THR A 15 -18.56 3.20 52.20
C THR A 15 -18.99 1.74 52.49
N SER A 16 -18.01 0.86 52.75
CA SER A 16 -17.95 -0.16 53.81
C SER A 16 -18.89 -1.39 53.86
N GLY A 17 -18.21 -2.55 54.00
CA GLY A 17 -18.57 -3.68 54.87
C GLY A 17 -19.50 -4.74 54.24
N ALA A 18 -19.40 -6.03 54.54
CA ALA A 18 -18.51 -6.80 55.39
C ALA A 18 -18.74 -8.29 55.05
N CYS A 19 -17.71 -9.10 55.31
CA CYS A 19 -17.65 -10.52 55.71
C CYS A 19 -18.71 -11.53 55.25
N ASP A 20 -18.22 -12.64 54.67
CA ASP A 20 -18.61 -13.97 55.11
C ASP A 20 -17.42 -14.93 55.07
N ASP A 21 -17.30 -15.71 56.14
CA ASP A 21 -16.17 -16.54 56.54
C ASP A 21 -16.31 -18.01 56.07
N ALA A 22 -15.20 -18.55 55.54
CA ALA A 22 -14.60 -19.89 55.75
C ALA A 22 -15.27 -21.16 55.14
N PRO A 23 -14.60 -22.35 55.08
CA PRO A 23 -13.28 -22.68 55.68
C PRO A 23 -12.33 -23.64 54.89
N VAL A 24 -11.17 -23.91 55.53
CA VAL A 24 -10.18 -25.03 55.42
C VAL A 24 -9.31 -25.11 54.14
N THR A 25 -7.97 -25.20 54.16
CA THR A 25 -7.05 -26.05 54.95
C THR A 25 -5.62 -25.50 54.93
N SER A 26 -4.90 -25.75 56.02
CA SER A 26 -3.48 -25.48 56.26
C SER A 26 -2.55 -26.43 55.51
N THR A 27 -1.48 -25.90 54.91
CA THR A 27 -0.19 -26.62 54.79
C THR A 27 1.00 -25.66 54.80
N SER A 28 2.05 -26.12 55.45
CA SER A 28 3.28 -25.46 55.92
C SER A 28 4.25 -24.98 54.84
N HIS A 29 4.86 -23.81 55.07
CA HIS A 29 6.05 -23.30 54.36
C HIS A 29 7.36 -23.95 54.85
N PRO A 30 8.34 -24.20 53.95
CA PRO A 30 9.76 -24.20 54.28
C PRO A 30 10.45 -22.90 53.84
N PRO A 31 11.64 -22.55 54.39
CA PRO A 31 12.23 -21.23 54.22
C PRO A 31 13.03 -21.09 52.92
N HIS A 32 13.06 -19.84 52.45
CA HIS A 32 13.80 -19.33 51.29
C HIS A 32 15.28 -19.77 51.24
N ARG A 33 15.71 -20.23 50.06
CA ARG A 33 17.11 -20.17 49.62
C ARG A 33 17.21 -19.21 48.44
N HIS A 34 18.04 -18.19 48.58
CA HIS A 34 18.44 -17.29 47.49
C HIS A 34 19.15 -18.08 46.39
N SER A 35 18.63 -18.04 45.16
CA SER A 35 19.39 -18.40 43.97
C SER A 35 19.70 -17.13 43.18
N HIS A 36 20.98 -16.96 42.86
CA HIS A 36 21.47 -15.89 42.01
C HIS A 36 20.91 -16.06 40.59
N GLY A 37 20.21 -15.04 40.09
CA GLY A 37 19.74 -14.99 38.72
C GLY A 37 20.92 -14.74 37.77
N HIS A 38 21.30 -15.75 37.00
CA HIS A 38 22.06 -15.55 35.77
C HIS A 38 21.06 -15.20 34.65
N ALA A 39 21.02 -13.92 34.29
CA ALA A 39 20.33 -13.46 33.10
C ALA A 39 21.14 -13.91 31.87
N HIS A 40 20.73 -15.01 31.24
CA HIS A 40 21.22 -15.37 29.91
C HIS A 40 20.47 -14.55 28.87
N SER A 41 21.14 -13.56 28.29
CA SER A 41 20.68 -12.90 27.08
C SER A 41 20.78 -13.89 25.91
N HIS A 42 19.67 -14.50 25.52
CA HIS A 42 19.59 -15.27 24.28
C HIS A 42 19.50 -14.31 23.10
N SER A 43 20.64 -14.02 22.45
CA SER A 43 20.64 -13.44 21.12
C SER A 43 20.21 -14.50 20.12
N HIS A 44 18.99 -14.42 19.60
CA HIS A 44 18.58 -15.20 18.43
C HIS A 44 19.29 -14.64 17.19
N SER A 45 20.52 -15.09 16.96
CA SER A 45 21.16 -14.91 15.65
C SER A 45 20.45 -15.82 14.66
N HIS A 46 19.74 -15.25 13.69
CA HIS A 46 19.30 -16.00 12.51
C HIS A 46 20.54 -16.52 11.78
N GLY A 47 20.86 -17.80 11.98
CA GLY A 47 21.87 -18.47 11.17
C GLY A 47 21.45 -18.47 9.70
N PRO A 48 22.40 -18.48 8.74
CA PRO A 48 22.07 -18.62 7.34
C PRO A 48 21.30 -19.93 7.15
N ALA A 49 20.18 -19.86 6.40
CA ALA A 49 19.34 -21.01 6.09
C ALA A 49 20.20 -22.21 5.66
N THR A 50 19.89 -23.40 6.19
CA THR A 50 20.64 -24.62 5.88
C THR A 50 20.77 -24.79 4.36
N PRO A 51 21.98 -25.08 3.84
CA PRO A 51 22.23 -25.04 2.41
C PRO A 51 21.41 -26.10 1.69
N VAL A 52 20.53 -25.63 0.80
CA VAL A 52 19.74 -26.45 -0.10
C VAL A 52 20.63 -27.19 -1.10
N SER A 53 20.26 -28.42 -1.46
CA SER A 53 20.98 -29.29 -2.38
C SER A 53 21.22 -28.59 -3.71
N ALA A 54 22.42 -28.79 -4.27
CA ALA A 54 22.84 -28.13 -5.50
C ALA A 54 21.88 -28.41 -6.67
N HIS A 55 21.23 -29.59 -6.68
CA HIS A 55 20.23 -29.95 -7.68
C HIS A 55 18.98 -29.08 -7.56
N LEU A 56 18.45 -28.88 -6.35
CA LEU A 56 17.24 -28.11 -6.16
C LEU A 56 17.45 -26.62 -6.44
N ARG A 57 18.62 -26.08 -6.10
CA ARG A 57 19.01 -24.73 -6.53
C ARG A 57 19.05 -24.58 -8.04
N LYS A 58 19.50 -25.61 -8.78
CA LYS A 58 19.47 -25.62 -10.25
C LYS A 58 18.04 -25.65 -10.80
N VAL A 59 17.13 -26.42 -10.20
CA VAL A 59 15.72 -26.46 -10.61
C VAL A 59 15.03 -25.11 -10.39
N ILE A 60 15.22 -24.51 -9.22
CA ILE A 60 14.69 -23.19 -8.90
C ILE A 60 15.25 -22.13 -9.88
N ALA A 61 16.55 -22.16 -10.14
CA ALA A 61 17.19 -21.27 -11.10
C ALA A 61 16.66 -21.50 -12.53
N ALA A 62 16.41 -22.76 -12.93
CA ALA A 62 15.87 -23.08 -14.25
C ALA A 62 14.45 -22.54 -14.47
N LEU A 63 13.68 -22.30 -13.41
CA LEU A 63 12.37 -21.65 -13.49
C LEU A 63 12.47 -20.12 -13.43
N LEU A 64 13.29 -19.59 -12.52
CA LEU A 64 13.35 -18.14 -12.26
C LEU A 64 14.21 -17.37 -13.24
N VAL A 65 15.30 -17.96 -13.77
CA VAL A 65 16.18 -17.25 -14.71
C VAL A 65 15.46 -16.93 -16.02
N PRO A 66 14.72 -17.86 -16.68
CA PRO A 66 13.96 -17.52 -17.87
C PRO A 66 12.90 -16.46 -17.60
N PHE A 67 12.24 -16.52 -16.44
CA PHE A 67 11.25 -15.53 -16.05
C PHE A 67 11.88 -14.15 -15.84
N ALA A 68 12.96 -14.06 -15.07
CA ALA A 68 13.68 -12.81 -14.86
C ALA A 68 14.22 -12.24 -16.17
N ALA A 69 14.69 -13.11 -17.08
CA ALA A 69 15.11 -12.71 -18.43
C ALA A 69 13.93 -12.16 -19.25
N ALA A 70 12.74 -12.76 -19.15
CA ALA A 70 11.53 -12.27 -19.80
C ALA A 70 11.09 -10.91 -19.23
N VAL A 71 11.20 -10.70 -17.92
CA VAL A 71 10.94 -9.39 -17.28
C VAL A 71 11.94 -8.34 -17.78
N VAL A 72 13.24 -8.67 -17.81
CA VAL A 72 14.26 -7.75 -18.33
C VAL A 72 14.03 -7.44 -19.81
N ALA A 73 13.70 -8.45 -20.63
CA ALA A 73 13.35 -8.23 -22.03
C ALA A 73 12.11 -7.34 -22.16
N GLY A 74 11.07 -7.57 -21.35
CA GLY A 74 9.88 -6.72 -21.30
C GLY A 74 10.20 -5.28 -20.90
N LEU A 75 11.06 -5.08 -19.89
CA LEU A 75 11.52 -3.75 -19.49
C LEU A 75 12.26 -3.05 -20.63
N ILE A 76 13.08 -3.76 -21.41
CA ILE A 76 13.82 -3.20 -22.54
C ILE A 76 12.88 -2.87 -23.71
N ILE A 77 11.96 -3.79 -24.03
CA ILE A 77 11.03 -3.64 -25.17
C ILE A 77 10.00 -2.53 -24.90
N LEU A 78 9.49 -2.45 -23.68
CA LEU A 78 8.48 -1.48 -23.25
C LEU A 78 9.12 -0.24 -22.61
N TRP A 79 10.45 -0.08 -22.68
CA TRP A 79 11.12 1.04 -22.02
C TRP A 79 10.63 2.36 -22.63
N PRO A 80 10.11 3.30 -21.83
CA PRO A 80 9.63 4.56 -22.37
C PRO A 80 10.80 5.41 -22.87
N GLY A 81 10.75 5.85 -24.12
CA GLY A 81 11.76 6.72 -24.74
C GLY A 81 11.83 8.15 -24.19
N GLY A 82 11.20 8.42 -23.04
CA GLY A 82 10.96 9.75 -22.47
C GLY A 82 9.53 10.25 -22.71
N VAL A 83 8.96 11.01 -21.77
CA VAL A 83 7.62 11.59 -21.94
C VAL A 83 7.71 12.73 -22.97
N PRO A 84 6.97 12.68 -24.10
CA PRO A 84 6.95 13.78 -25.05
C PRO A 84 6.50 15.07 -24.33
N PRO A 85 7.10 16.24 -24.61
CA PRO A 85 6.59 17.48 -24.07
C PRO A 85 5.15 17.69 -24.56
N HIS A 86 4.20 17.74 -23.62
CA HIS A 86 2.79 17.92 -23.94
C HIS A 86 2.45 19.42 -23.98
N PRO A 87 1.63 19.87 -24.95
CA PRO A 87 1.09 21.22 -24.95
C PRO A 87 0.31 21.48 -23.67
N HIS A 88 0.23 22.75 -23.25
CA HIS A 88 -0.52 23.09 -22.06
C HIS A 88 -1.97 22.63 -22.19
N THR A 89 -2.44 21.83 -21.22
CA THR A 89 -3.77 21.19 -21.30
C THR A 89 -4.90 22.22 -21.15
N GLY A 90 -4.58 23.40 -20.60
CA GLY A 90 -5.56 24.45 -20.30
C GLY A 90 -6.43 24.13 -19.08
N LEU A 91 -6.24 22.97 -18.45
CA LEU A 91 -7.01 22.49 -17.29
C LEU A 91 -6.42 22.95 -15.95
N GLY A 92 -5.32 23.71 -15.96
CA GLY A 92 -4.65 24.17 -14.75
C GLY A 92 -3.71 23.15 -14.10
N LEU A 93 -3.74 21.89 -14.55
CA LEU A 93 -2.95 20.78 -13.97
C LEU A 93 -1.45 20.84 -14.32
N ASP A 94 -1.11 21.49 -15.43
CA ASP A 94 0.25 21.64 -15.95
C ASP A 94 0.77 23.08 -15.83
N GLN A 95 0.13 23.90 -14.98
CA GLN A 95 0.57 25.27 -14.74
C GLN A 95 1.93 25.30 -14.03
N GLN A 96 2.77 26.26 -14.42
CA GLN A 96 3.98 26.55 -13.69
C GLN A 96 3.59 26.97 -12.27
N THR A 97 4.23 26.35 -11.28
CA THR A 97 4.00 26.67 -9.87
C THR A 97 5.18 27.43 -9.28
N GLU A 98 4.87 28.37 -8.40
CA GLU A 98 5.82 29.14 -7.60
C GLU A 98 5.44 29.04 -6.12
N SER A 99 6.33 29.41 -5.22
CA SER A 99 6.08 29.47 -3.78
C SER A 99 5.61 30.86 -3.38
N GLY A 100 4.71 30.92 -2.40
CA GLY A 100 4.24 32.15 -1.80
C GLY A 100 4.03 32.03 -0.30
N ARG A 101 3.84 33.17 0.36
CA ARG A 101 3.59 33.26 1.80
C ARG A 101 2.46 34.23 2.08
N VAL A 102 1.52 33.83 2.91
CA VAL A 102 0.45 34.71 3.39
C VAL A 102 1.04 35.70 4.39
N VAL A 103 1.04 36.99 4.06
CA VAL A 103 1.64 38.05 4.89
C VAL A 103 0.61 38.78 5.74
N LYS A 104 -0.64 38.83 5.29
CA LYS A 104 -1.73 39.52 6.00
C LYS A 104 -3.07 38.90 5.68
N ILE A 105 -3.99 38.92 6.65
CA ILE A 105 -5.39 38.54 6.45
C ILE A 105 -6.27 39.64 7.05
N GLU A 106 -7.22 40.14 6.26
CA GLU A 106 -8.21 41.14 6.68
C GLU A 106 -9.63 40.58 6.52
N GLU A 107 -10.43 40.64 7.59
CA GLU A 107 -11.86 40.29 7.50
C GLU A 107 -12.67 41.45 6.90
N LEU A 108 -13.53 41.14 5.93
CA LEU A 108 -14.35 42.10 5.18
C LEU A 108 -15.80 41.60 5.05
N ASP A 109 -16.74 42.54 4.91
CA ASP A 109 -18.10 42.20 4.50
C ASP A 109 -18.13 41.80 3.01
N CYS A 110 -18.46 40.55 2.71
CA CYS A 110 -18.47 40.02 1.34
C CYS A 110 -19.20 40.92 0.30
N PRO A 111 -20.39 41.48 0.58
CA PRO A 111 -21.13 42.29 -0.40
C PRO A 111 -20.44 43.59 -0.82
N LYS A 112 -19.47 44.08 -0.03
CA LYS A 112 -18.74 45.34 -0.30
C LYS A 112 -17.35 45.11 -0.92
N SER A 113 -16.94 43.86 -1.07
CA SER A 113 -15.56 43.48 -1.41
C SER A 113 -15.34 43.12 -2.88
N GLY A 114 -16.38 43.15 -3.72
CA GLY A 114 -16.29 42.75 -5.13
C GLY A 114 -16.10 41.25 -5.35
N ALA A 115 -16.14 40.43 -4.30
CA ALA A 115 -16.03 38.97 -4.32
C ALA A 115 -17.32 38.26 -4.82
N GLN A 116 -17.98 38.83 -5.83
CA GLN A 116 -19.07 38.17 -6.52
C GLN A 116 -18.47 37.35 -7.67
N PRO A 117 -18.73 36.04 -7.78
CA PRO A 117 -18.26 35.26 -8.92
C PRO A 117 -18.76 35.89 -10.23
N PRO A 118 -17.97 35.89 -11.32
CA PRO A 118 -18.49 36.22 -12.64
C PRO A 118 -19.68 35.30 -12.97
N PRO A 119 -20.73 35.79 -13.65
CA PRO A 119 -21.96 35.03 -13.89
C PRO A 119 -21.75 33.70 -14.63
N SER A 120 -20.60 33.50 -15.28
CA SER A 120 -20.20 32.24 -15.93
C SER A 120 -19.77 31.12 -14.98
N GLN A 121 -19.52 31.40 -13.69
CA GLN A 121 -19.21 30.39 -12.67
C GLN A 121 -20.39 30.10 -11.72
N GLN A 122 -21.58 30.64 -12.00
CA GLN A 122 -22.79 30.21 -11.33
C GLN A 122 -23.17 28.81 -11.85
N GLN A 123 -22.59 27.78 -11.24
CA GLN A 123 -23.15 26.44 -11.31
C GLN A 123 -24.61 26.52 -10.86
N GLN A 124 -25.51 26.02 -11.70
CA GLN A 124 -26.93 25.89 -11.39
C GLN A 124 -27.08 25.05 -10.11
N GLY A 125 -27.31 25.71 -8.98
CA GLY A 125 -27.35 25.09 -7.65
C GLY A 125 -26.49 25.75 -6.57
N ALA A 126 -25.72 26.80 -6.87
CA ALA A 126 -24.92 27.51 -5.85
C ALA A 126 -25.81 27.99 -4.67
N PRO A 127 -25.43 27.73 -3.40
CA PRO A 127 -26.15 28.25 -2.24
C PRO A 127 -26.22 29.79 -2.28
N GLN A 128 -27.33 30.32 -1.78
CA GLN A 128 -27.54 31.75 -1.51
C GLN A 128 -26.31 32.39 -0.82
N PRO A 129 -26.09 33.71 -0.98
CA PRO A 129 -24.93 34.41 -0.41
C PRO A 129 -24.75 34.01 1.05
N THR A 130 -23.65 33.31 1.32
CA THR A 130 -23.36 32.72 2.62
C THR A 130 -23.24 33.84 3.65
N LYS A 131 -24.06 33.79 4.71
CA LYS A 131 -23.95 34.72 5.84
C LYS A 131 -22.60 34.48 6.52
N GLY A 132 -21.62 35.36 6.28
CA GLY A 132 -20.30 35.27 6.88
C GLY A 132 -19.40 36.42 6.44
N LYS A 133 -18.27 36.57 7.12
CA LYS A 133 -17.22 37.52 6.72
C LYS A 133 -16.30 36.85 5.69
N CYS A 134 -15.93 37.59 4.67
CA CYS A 134 -14.89 37.18 3.72
C CYS A 134 -13.52 37.52 4.31
N GLU A 135 -12.51 36.76 3.95
CA GLU A 135 -11.12 37.05 4.29
C GLU A 135 -10.39 37.53 3.03
N LYS A 136 -9.68 38.65 3.12
CA LYS A 136 -8.74 39.11 2.10
C LYS A 136 -7.34 38.76 2.56
N ALA A 137 -6.77 37.75 1.93
CA ALA A 137 -5.39 37.34 2.16
C ALA A 137 -4.47 38.15 1.24
N GLU A 138 -3.45 38.78 1.79
CA GLU A 138 -2.32 39.33 1.04
C GLU A 138 -1.23 38.26 1.00
N ILE A 139 -0.79 37.92 -0.22
CA ILE A 139 0.19 36.86 -0.46
C ILE A 139 1.41 37.46 -1.15
N GLU A 140 2.58 37.20 -0.59
CA GLU A 140 3.88 37.55 -1.16
C GLU A 140 4.44 36.36 -1.94
N VAL A 141 4.92 36.60 -3.16
CA VAL A 141 5.63 35.61 -3.97
C VAL A 141 7.05 35.43 -3.41
N THR A 142 7.43 34.21 -3.02
CA THR A 142 8.70 33.92 -2.34
C THR A 142 9.75 33.26 -3.25
N SER A 143 9.36 32.79 -4.44
CA SER A 143 10.23 32.20 -5.47
C SER A 143 10.00 32.79 -6.86
N GLY A 144 10.86 32.43 -7.82
CA GLY A 144 10.69 32.83 -9.22
C GLY A 144 11.15 34.27 -9.52
N LYS A 145 10.75 34.77 -10.70
CA LYS A 145 11.20 36.08 -11.22
C LYS A 145 10.55 37.26 -10.50
N ASP A 146 9.32 37.11 -10.03
CA ASP A 146 8.55 38.18 -9.40
C ASP A 146 8.63 38.09 -7.85
N LYS A 147 9.76 37.60 -7.31
CA LYS A 147 9.94 37.47 -5.86
C LYS A 147 9.81 38.82 -5.15
N GLY A 148 9.00 38.85 -4.09
CA GLY A 148 8.65 40.06 -3.33
C GLY A 148 7.41 40.78 -3.86
N HIS A 149 6.86 40.37 -5.02
CA HIS A 149 5.56 40.86 -5.50
C HIS A 149 4.45 40.39 -4.56
N THR A 150 3.50 41.27 -4.22
CA THR A 150 2.32 40.92 -3.45
C THR A 150 1.06 40.99 -4.30
N PHE A 151 0.13 40.07 -4.07
CA PHE A 151 -1.20 40.11 -4.64
C PHE A 151 -2.22 39.73 -3.57
N THR A 152 -3.50 39.98 -3.83
CA THR A 152 -4.56 39.73 -2.86
C THR A 152 -5.51 38.66 -3.38
N GLU A 153 -5.85 37.71 -2.52
CA GLU A 153 -6.84 36.67 -2.78
C GLU A 153 -8.03 36.80 -1.82
N MET A 154 -9.24 36.67 -2.36
CA MET A 154 -10.47 36.73 -1.59
C MET A 154 -10.94 35.30 -1.26
N VAL A 155 -11.13 35.02 0.03
CA VAL A 155 -11.61 33.74 0.54
C VAL A 155 -13.06 33.88 0.99
N GLN A 156 -13.94 33.07 0.41
CA GLN A 156 -15.36 33.02 0.75
C GLN A 156 -15.58 32.35 2.12
N PRO A 157 -16.66 32.66 2.85
CA PRO A 157 -16.92 32.09 4.17
C PRO A 157 -17.05 30.56 4.20
N ASP A 158 -17.57 29.98 3.11
CA ASP A 158 -17.78 28.55 2.87
C ASP A 158 -16.62 27.87 2.12
N ALA A 159 -15.53 28.59 1.87
CA ALA A 159 -14.34 27.99 1.29
C ALA A 159 -13.81 26.87 2.20
N SER A 160 -13.55 25.71 1.61
CA SER A 160 -12.95 24.56 2.30
C SER A 160 -11.49 24.82 2.75
N ARG A 161 -10.84 25.80 2.11
CA ARG A 161 -9.47 26.23 2.40
C ARG A 161 -9.50 27.62 3.02
N ARG A 162 -8.99 27.71 4.24
CA ARG A 162 -8.71 28.96 4.96
C ARG A 162 -7.21 29.10 5.16
N TYR A 163 -6.76 30.33 5.31
CA TYR A 163 -5.34 30.64 5.45
C TYR A 163 -5.02 31.19 6.84
N ASP A 164 -3.77 30.99 7.26
CA ASP A 164 -3.20 31.60 8.45
C ASP A 164 -2.05 32.54 8.06
N VAL A 165 -1.85 33.60 8.84
CA VAL A 165 -0.71 34.51 8.63
C VAL A 165 0.61 33.75 8.81
N GLY A 166 1.51 33.90 7.85
CA GLY A 166 2.80 33.20 7.79
C GLY A 166 2.77 31.83 7.11
N GLN A 167 1.59 31.37 6.65
CA GLN A 167 1.44 30.10 5.96
C GLN A 167 2.10 30.12 4.58
N GLU A 168 2.84 29.05 4.26
CA GLU A 168 3.42 28.83 2.94
C GLU A 168 2.38 28.23 1.99
N VAL A 169 2.26 28.82 0.80
CA VAL A 169 1.28 28.46 -0.23
C VAL A 169 1.96 28.17 -1.56
N VAL A 170 1.28 27.43 -2.41
CA VAL A 170 1.68 27.13 -3.79
C VAL A 170 0.85 28.01 -4.71
N LEU A 171 1.56 28.73 -5.58
CA LEU A 171 1.00 29.70 -6.50
C LEU A 171 1.00 29.12 -7.91
N ALA A 172 -0.13 29.24 -8.60
CA ALA A 172 -0.15 29.10 -10.06
C ALA A 172 0.41 30.38 -10.70
N TYR A 173 1.27 30.23 -11.69
CA TYR A 173 1.87 31.33 -12.45
C TYR A 173 1.45 31.31 -13.92
N ALA A 174 0.84 32.41 -14.37
CA ALA A 174 0.37 32.59 -15.74
C ALA A 174 1.11 33.77 -16.41
N PRO A 175 2.26 33.54 -17.07
CA PRO A 175 3.14 34.62 -17.55
C PRO A 175 2.51 35.55 -18.60
N LYS A 176 1.51 35.06 -19.34
CA LYS A 176 0.79 35.83 -20.37
C LYS A 176 -0.46 36.55 -19.84
N ALA A 177 -0.83 36.34 -18.57
CA ALA A 177 -1.98 37.00 -17.98
C ALA A 177 -1.65 38.47 -17.62
N PRO A 178 -2.67 39.34 -17.55
CA PRO A 178 -2.53 40.66 -16.95
C PRO A 178 -1.91 40.56 -15.56
N GLU A 179 -1.15 41.58 -15.13
CA GLU A 179 -0.41 41.59 -13.86
C GLU A 179 -1.28 41.22 -12.65
N ALA A 180 -2.52 41.73 -12.60
CA ALA A 180 -3.48 41.45 -11.54
C ALA A 180 -3.98 39.99 -11.47
N LEU A 181 -3.81 39.20 -12.54
CA LEU A 181 -4.24 37.80 -12.65
C LEU A 181 -3.06 36.84 -12.92
N ARG A 182 -1.83 37.34 -12.78
CA ARG A 182 -0.62 36.57 -13.07
C ARG A 182 -0.35 35.47 -12.05
N TYR A 183 -0.84 35.66 -10.83
CA TYR A 183 -0.71 34.73 -9.71
C TYR A 183 -2.08 34.44 -9.11
N SER A 184 -2.28 33.17 -8.73
CA SER A 184 -3.39 32.75 -7.87
C SER A 184 -2.94 31.61 -6.96
N VAL A 185 -3.48 31.52 -5.76
CA VAL A 185 -3.17 30.41 -4.85
C VAL A 185 -3.86 29.15 -5.38
N THR A 186 -3.08 28.10 -5.63
CA THR A 186 -3.60 26.81 -6.10
C THR A 186 -3.63 25.77 -4.98
N ASP A 187 -2.69 25.82 -4.03
CA ASP A 187 -2.62 24.90 -2.90
C ASP A 187 -1.78 25.45 -1.72
N VAL A 188 -1.63 24.66 -0.65
CA VAL A 188 -0.79 24.94 0.53
C VAL A 188 0.49 24.10 0.47
N ASN A 189 1.62 24.68 0.87
CA ASN A 189 2.88 23.93 0.97
C ASN A 189 2.85 22.96 2.16
N ARG A 190 2.85 21.66 1.89
CA ARG A 190 2.85 20.57 2.89
C ARG A 190 4.18 19.82 2.96
N THR A 191 5.24 20.32 2.33
CA THR A 191 6.53 19.63 2.23
C THR A 191 7.12 19.29 3.60
N LEU A 192 7.11 20.25 4.55
CA LEU A 192 7.66 20.02 5.89
C LEU A 192 6.88 18.97 6.71
N PRO A 193 5.55 19.08 6.94
CA PRO A 193 4.82 18.09 7.71
C PRO A 193 4.89 16.69 7.08
N MET A 194 4.84 16.60 5.75
CA MET A 194 5.00 15.32 5.05
C MET A 194 6.42 14.74 5.21
N ALA A 195 7.46 15.58 5.15
CA ALA A 195 8.84 15.15 5.36
C ALA A 195 9.08 14.66 6.80
N ILE A 196 8.50 15.33 7.81
CA ILE A 196 8.58 14.89 9.21
C ILE A 196 7.91 13.53 9.37
N LEU A 197 6.70 13.35 8.83
CA LEU A 197 5.99 12.08 8.90
C LEU A 197 6.76 10.95 8.20
N ALA A 198 7.31 11.22 7.01
CA ALA A 198 8.16 10.28 6.29
C ALA A 198 9.42 9.91 7.09
N GLY A 199 10.03 10.89 7.77
CA GLY A 199 11.17 10.67 8.67
C GLY A 199 10.83 9.79 9.87
N ILE A 200 9.68 10.02 10.52
CA ILE A 200 9.18 9.19 11.64
C ILE A 200 8.93 7.75 11.18
N PHE A 201 8.30 7.58 10.01
CA PHE A 201 8.06 6.27 9.41
C PHE A 201 9.38 5.55 9.12
N ALA A 202 10.32 6.20 8.43
CA ALA A 202 11.62 5.64 8.10
C ALA A 202 12.42 5.25 9.36
N LEU A 203 12.43 6.11 10.38
CA LEU A 203 13.07 5.83 11.66
C LEU A 203 12.45 4.61 12.33
N SER A 204 11.12 4.52 12.37
CA SER A 204 10.42 3.38 12.98
C SER A 204 10.76 2.07 12.29
N VAL A 205 10.78 2.06 10.96
CA VAL A 205 11.16 0.89 10.14
C VAL A 205 12.62 0.48 10.40
N VAL A 206 13.55 1.43 10.48
CA VAL A 206 14.97 1.12 10.72
C VAL A 206 15.22 0.68 12.17
N VAL A 207 14.53 1.27 13.15
CA VAL A 207 14.66 0.87 14.56
C VAL A 207 14.19 -0.57 14.77
N VAL A 208 13.04 -0.94 14.20
CA VAL A 208 12.48 -2.29 14.33
C VAL A 208 13.17 -3.30 13.42
N GLY A 209 13.35 -2.95 12.14
CA GLY A 209 13.88 -3.83 11.10
C GLY A 209 15.41 -3.84 10.96
N ARG A 210 16.13 -2.92 11.60
CA ARG A 210 17.59 -2.74 11.51
C ARG A 210 18.04 -2.59 10.04
N LEU A 211 19.10 -3.30 9.63
CA LEU A 211 19.58 -3.31 8.23
C LEU A 211 18.51 -3.79 7.24
N ARG A 212 17.63 -4.74 7.63
CA ARG A 212 16.52 -5.16 6.77
C ARG A 212 15.50 -4.03 6.59
N GLY A 213 15.30 -3.22 7.62
CA GLY A 213 14.48 -2.00 7.53
C GLY A 213 15.05 -1.00 6.51
N VAL A 214 16.37 -0.81 6.48
CA VAL A 214 17.02 0.03 5.45
C VAL A 214 16.78 -0.52 4.05
N PHE A 215 16.98 -1.83 3.84
CA PHE A 215 16.72 -2.45 2.54
C PHE A 215 15.25 -2.36 2.11
N ALA A 216 14.30 -2.44 3.05
CA ALA A 216 12.89 -2.23 2.78
C ALA A 216 12.58 -0.80 2.30
N LEU A 217 13.20 0.22 2.91
CA LEU A 217 13.05 1.61 2.46
C LEU A 217 13.68 1.85 1.08
N VAL A 218 14.85 1.27 0.81
CA VAL A 218 15.48 1.33 -0.52
C VAL A 218 14.62 0.63 -1.56
N ALA A 219 14.08 -0.55 -1.25
CA ALA A 219 13.16 -1.26 -2.12
C ALA A 219 11.91 -0.43 -2.41
N LEU A 220 11.33 0.25 -1.41
CA LEU A 220 10.19 1.15 -1.60
C LEU A 220 10.51 2.30 -2.58
N VAL A 221 11.68 2.93 -2.43
CA VAL A 221 12.12 4.00 -3.35
C VAL A 221 12.31 3.46 -4.77
N ILE A 222 12.90 2.27 -4.94
CA ILE A 222 13.06 1.66 -6.25
C ILE A 222 11.70 1.30 -6.85
N SER A 223 10.77 0.75 -6.07
CA SER A 223 9.41 0.45 -6.52
C SER A 223 8.67 1.70 -7.02
N PHE A 224 8.78 2.80 -6.28
CA PHE A 224 8.24 4.09 -6.70
C PHE A 224 8.94 4.61 -7.97
N GLY A 225 10.25 4.41 -8.11
CA GLY A 225 11.01 4.70 -9.32
C GLY A 225 10.53 3.90 -10.53
N VAL A 226 10.28 2.59 -10.39
CA VAL A 226 9.71 1.77 -11.48
C VAL A 226 8.30 2.24 -11.84
N LEU A 227 7.48 2.60 -10.87
CA LEU A 227 6.14 3.14 -11.12
C LEU A 227 6.19 4.45 -11.91
N THR A 228 7.03 5.40 -11.49
CA THR A 228 7.08 6.76 -12.05
C THR A 228 7.95 6.92 -13.29
N MET A 229 9.00 6.12 -13.45
CA MET A 229 9.93 6.21 -14.59
C MET A 229 9.72 5.13 -15.65
N PHE A 230 9.03 4.03 -15.34
CA PHE A 230 8.74 2.96 -16.30
C PHE A 230 7.22 2.80 -16.54
N ILE A 231 6.44 2.43 -15.52
CA ILE A 231 5.03 2.07 -15.70
C ILE A 231 4.20 3.24 -16.25
N LEU A 232 4.21 4.38 -15.55
CA LEU A 232 3.40 5.53 -15.94
C LEU A 232 3.82 6.09 -17.32
N PRO A 233 5.12 6.34 -17.60
CA PRO A 233 5.52 6.83 -18.91
C PRO A 233 5.26 5.85 -20.06
N ALA A 234 5.39 4.53 -19.84
CA ALA A 234 5.10 3.55 -20.88
C ALA A 234 3.60 3.52 -21.24
N ILE A 235 2.72 3.63 -20.24
CA ILE A 235 1.27 3.76 -20.46
C ILE A 235 0.95 5.07 -21.21
N LEU A 236 1.57 6.19 -20.83
CA LEU A 236 1.37 7.48 -21.51
C LEU A 236 1.83 7.46 -22.98
N GLN A 237 2.77 6.59 -23.35
CA GLN A 237 3.21 6.39 -24.73
C GLN A 237 2.30 5.43 -25.52
N GLY A 238 1.17 4.98 -24.93
CA GLY A 238 0.20 4.10 -25.59
C GLY A 238 0.54 2.61 -25.50
N SER A 239 1.48 2.21 -24.64
CA SER A 239 1.72 0.78 -24.39
C SER A 239 0.53 0.17 -23.65
N ASP A 240 0.24 -1.11 -23.93
CA ASP A 240 -0.81 -1.87 -23.25
C ASP A 240 -0.62 -1.85 -21.72
N PRO A 241 -1.55 -1.25 -20.95
CA PRO A 241 -1.35 -1.06 -19.52
C PRO A 241 -1.27 -2.37 -18.73
N LEU A 242 -1.94 -3.44 -19.19
CA LEU A 242 -1.89 -4.75 -18.55
C LEU A 242 -0.49 -5.36 -18.64
N LEU A 243 0.10 -5.40 -19.84
CA LEU A 243 1.46 -5.90 -20.07
C LEU A 243 2.49 -5.07 -19.31
N VAL A 244 2.38 -3.75 -19.34
CA VAL A 244 3.26 -2.86 -18.58
C VAL A 244 3.16 -3.13 -17.08
N ALA A 245 1.96 -3.33 -16.54
CA ALA A 245 1.77 -3.65 -15.13
C ALA A 245 2.32 -5.03 -14.75
N VAL A 246 2.15 -6.04 -15.61
CA VAL A 246 2.73 -7.38 -15.38
C VAL A 246 4.25 -7.32 -15.37
N VAL A 247 4.87 -6.65 -16.35
CA VAL A 247 6.34 -6.52 -16.43
C VAL A 247 6.87 -5.66 -15.29
N GLY A 248 6.32 -4.47 -15.10
CA GLY A 248 6.75 -3.53 -14.05
C GLY A 248 6.52 -4.08 -12.65
N GLY A 249 5.36 -4.69 -12.41
CA GLY A 249 5.04 -5.35 -11.15
C GLY A 249 5.95 -6.54 -10.84
N SER A 250 6.27 -7.35 -11.84
CA SER A 250 7.24 -8.45 -11.71
C SER A 250 8.64 -7.94 -11.43
N ALA A 251 9.06 -6.83 -12.06
CA ALA A 251 10.34 -6.19 -11.79
C ALA A 251 10.42 -5.66 -10.36
N ILE A 252 9.39 -4.92 -9.92
CA ILE A 252 9.23 -4.43 -8.54
C ILE A 252 9.39 -5.59 -7.56
N MET A 253 8.63 -6.67 -7.78
CA MET A 253 8.63 -7.85 -6.92
C MET A 253 10.01 -8.52 -6.84
N LEU A 254 10.64 -8.80 -7.99
CA LEU A 254 11.96 -9.42 -8.05
C LEU A 254 13.02 -8.59 -7.31
N ILE A 255 13.02 -7.27 -7.52
CA ILE A 255 13.97 -6.37 -6.87
C ILE A 255 13.71 -6.33 -5.36
N ALA A 256 12.46 -6.06 -4.95
CA ALA A 256 12.10 -5.91 -3.55
C ALA A 256 12.37 -7.17 -2.74
N LEU A 257 11.92 -8.34 -3.21
CA LEU A 257 12.08 -9.61 -2.50
C LEU A 257 13.54 -9.98 -2.29
N TYR A 258 14.36 -9.91 -3.35
CA TYR A 258 15.76 -10.28 -3.25
C TYR A 258 16.60 -9.26 -2.50
N MET A 259 16.24 -7.98 -2.53
CA MET A 259 16.88 -6.94 -1.73
C MET A 259 16.59 -7.14 -0.22
N CYS A 260 15.33 -7.39 0.15
CA CYS A 260 14.90 -7.49 1.54
C CYS A 260 15.28 -8.83 2.20
N HIS A 261 15.19 -9.93 1.45
CA HIS A 261 15.33 -11.30 1.99
C HIS A 261 16.58 -12.03 1.50
N GLY A 262 17.31 -11.46 0.55
CA GLY A 262 18.54 -12.03 -0.01
C GLY A 262 18.30 -13.16 -1.02
N LEU A 263 19.35 -13.50 -1.78
CA LEU A 263 19.34 -14.54 -2.81
C LEU A 263 19.47 -15.93 -2.18
N ASN A 264 18.33 -16.54 -1.84
CA ASN A 264 18.31 -17.90 -1.29
C ASN A 264 17.04 -18.66 -1.74
N ALA A 265 17.02 -19.98 -1.52
CA ALA A 265 15.92 -20.84 -1.95
C ALA A 265 14.57 -20.49 -1.28
N ARG A 266 14.59 -19.96 -0.05
CA ARG A 266 13.39 -19.48 0.65
C ARG A 266 12.80 -18.29 -0.13
N THR A 267 13.59 -17.26 -0.37
CA THR A 267 13.15 -16.09 -1.15
C THR A 267 12.70 -16.49 -2.56
N SER A 268 13.43 -17.37 -3.24
CA SER A 268 13.06 -17.83 -4.57
C SER A 268 11.72 -18.58 -4.62
N VAL A 269 11.38 -19.35 -3.59
CA VAL A 269 10.06 -19.98 -3.50
C VAL A 269 8.97 -18.96 -3.26
N ALA A 270 9.21 -17.94 -2.42
CA ALA A 270 8.27 -16.84 -2.24
C ALA A 270 7.99 -16.14 -3.57
N VAL A 271 9.05 -15.78 -4.33
CA VAL A 271 8.92 -15.19 -5.68
C VAL A 271 8.04 -16.06 -6.58
N LEU A 272 8.28 -17.37 -6.68
CA LEU A 272 7.47 -18.26 -7.52
C LEU A 272 5.99 -18.28 -7.08
N GLY A 273 5.74 -18.27 -5.77
CA GLY A 273 4.39 -18.14 -5.21
C GLY A 273 3.73 -16.85 -5.64
N THR A 274 4.43 -15.72 -5.52
CA THR A 274 3.92 -14.40 -5.89
C THR A 274 3.61 -14.32 -7.38
N LEU A 275 4.51 -14.80 -8.24
CA LEU A 275 4.32 -14.80 -9.70
C LEU A 275 3.13 -15.64 -10.12
N THR A 276 2.95 -16.81 -9.49
CA THR A 276 1.78 -17.67 -9.74
C THR A 276 0.49 -16.97 -9.34
N SER A 277 0.49 -16.26 -8.21
CA SER A 277 -0.67 -15.49 -7.77
C SER A 277 -0.97 -14.27 -8.64
N LEU A 278 0.06 -13.55 -9.09
CA LEU A 278 -0.12 -12.44 -10.03
C LEU A 278 -0.72 -12.92 -11.35
N LEU A 279 -0.31 -14.09 -11.84
CA LEU A 279 -0.92 -14.71 -13.01
C LEU A 279 -2.41 -15.00 -12.78
N VAL A 280 -2.76 -15.58 -11.62
CA VAL A 280 -4.17 -15.84 -11.26
C VAL A 280 -4.97 -14.53 -11.19
N ILE A 281 -4.41 -13.47 -10.59
CA ILE A 281 -5.05 -12.15 -10.51
C ILE A 281 -5.24 -11.54 -11.90
N GLY A 282 -4.23 -11.59 -12.76
CA GLY A 282 -4.33 -11.07 -14.12
C GLY A 282 -5.40 -11.82 -14.94
N LEU A 283 -5.43 -13.15 -14.87
CA LEU A 283 -6.42 -13.97 -15.57
C LEU A 283 -7.85 -13.73 -15.06
N LEU A 284 -8.04 -13.76 -13.74
CA LEU A 284 -9.36 -13.50 -13.14
C LEU A 284 -9.80 -12.05 -13.37
N GLY A 285 -8.89 -11.09 -13.22
CA GLY A 285 -9.15 -9.68 -13.47
C GLY A 285 -9.63 -9.46 -14.89
N SER A 286 -8.88 -9.97 -15.88
CA SER A 286 -9.26 -9.87 -17.30
C SER A 286 -10.65 -10.47 -17.51
N PHE A 287 -10.85 -11.71 -17.05
CA PHE A 287 -12.12 -12.41 -17.22
C PHE A 287 -13.31 -11.67 -16.60
N PHE A 288 -13.20 -11.19 -15.36
CA PHE A 288 -14.33 -10.55 -14.67
C PHE A 288 -14.58 -9.12 -15.14
N ILE A 289 -13.54 -8.37 -15.54
CA ILE A 289 -13.69 -7.06 -16.18
C ILE A 289 -14.34 -7.20 -17.56
N ASP A 290 -13.95 -8.25 -18.30
CA ASP A 290 -14.59 -8.72 -19.53
C ASP A 290 -16.06 -9.01 -19.34
N TRP A 291 -16.36 -9.90 -18.40
CA TRP A 291 -17.69 -10.43 -18.22
C TRP A 291 -18.67 -9.42 -17.60
N ALA A 292 -18.19 -8.57 -16.68
CA ALA A 292 -18.98 -7.51 -16.08
C ALA A 292 -19.11 -6.25 -16.96
N HIS A 293 -18.52 -6.25 -18.16
CA HIS A 293 -18.55 -5.12 -19.10
C HIS A 293 -18.04 -3.81 -18.49
N LEU A 294 -17.02 -3.91 -17.62
CA LEU A 294 -16.41 -2.74 -17.00
C LEU A 294 -15.53 -2.02 -18.03
N THR A 295 -15.83 -0.74 -18.25
CA THR A 295 -15.05 0.14 -19.14
C THR A 295 -13.81 0.68 -18.43
N GLY A 296 -13.87 0.77 -17.09
CA GLY A 296 -12.82 1.34 -16.24
C GLY A 296 -12.91 2.86 -16.09
N ASN A 297 -13.86 3.52 -16.75
CA ASN A 297 -14.10 4.95 -16.62
C ASN A 297 -14.97 5.26 -15.40
N THR A 298 -14.39 5.09 -14.21
CA THR A 298 -15.13 5.06 -12.94
C THR A 298 -15.11 6.38 -12.16
N ASP A 299 -14.29 7.35 -12.55
CA ASP A 299 -14.20 8.65 -11.89
C ASP A 299 -13.80 9.77 -12.85
N ASP A 300 -13.89 11.00 -12.38
CA ASP A 300 -13.54 12.20 -13.14
C ASP A 300 -12.08 12.17 -13.64
N GLN A 301 -11.16 11.53 -12.91
CA GLN A 301 -9.75 11.44 -13.30
C GLN A 301 -9.57 10.51 -14.50
N THR A 302 -10.21 9.35 -14.48
CA THR A 302 -10.21 8.40 -15.62
C THR A 302 -10.87 9.01 -16.86
N GLY A 303 -11.93 9.82 -16.67
CA GLY A 303 -12.56 10.58 -17.75
C GLY A 303 -11.64 11.65 -18.33
N LEU A 304 -10.92 12.38 -17.49
CA LEU A 304 -9.91 13.36 -17.92
C LEU A 304 -8.74 12.69 -18.66
N VAL A 305 -8.26 11.55 -18.18
CA VAL A 305 -7.22 10.77 -18.86
C VAL A 305 -7.71 10.35 -20.25
N HIS A 306 -8.93 9.83 -20.37
CA HIS A 306 -9.50 9.46 -21.67
C HIS A 306 -9.67 10.66 -22.61
N GLY A 307 -10.05 11.83 -22.08
CA GLY A 307 -10.20 13.05 -22.87
C GLY A 307 -8.85 13.65 -23.35
N LEU A 308 -7.81 13.58 -22.53
CA LEU A 308 -6.47 14.10 -22.84
C LEU A 308 -5.61 13.12 -23.63
N TYR A 309 -5.78 11.82 -23.39
CA TYR A 309 -5.03 10.72 -24.00
C TYR A 309 -5.99 9.62 -24.46
N PRO A 310 -6.70 9.82 -25.59
CA PRO A 310 -7.70 8.87 -26.09
C PRO A 310 -7.13 7.48 -26.42
N GLU A 311 -5.84 7.41 -26.72
CA GLU A 311 -5.13 6.17 -27.07
C GLU A 311 -4.88 5.25 -25.86
N ILE A 312 -5.04 5.75 -24.63
CA ILE A 312 -4.86 4.93 -23.42
C ILE A 312 -6.11 4.08 -23.21
N GLU A 313 -5.91 2.76 -23.20
CA GLU A 313 -6.98 1.81 -22.86
C GLU A 313 -7.31 1.87 -21.36
N ILE A 314 -8.39 2.58 -21.01
CA ILE A 314 -8.84 2.80 -19.63
C ILE A 314 -9.16 1.49 -18.90
N ARG A 315 -9.67 0.51 -19.63
CA ARG A 315 -9.90 -0.83 -19.10
C ARG A 315 -8.61 -1.53 -18.69
N GLY A 316 -7.58 -1.45 -19.53
CA GLY A 316 -6.24 -1.91 -19.21
C GLY A 316 -5.69 -1.20 -17.98
N LEU A 317 -5.98 0.10 -17.81
CA LEU A 317 -5.57 0.86 -16.62
C LEU A 317 -6.24 0.35 -15.34
N LEU A 318 -7.52 -0.04 -15.40
CA LEU A 318 -8.20 -0.71 -14.29
C LEU A 318 -7.49 -2.03 -13.92
N LEU A 319 -7.18 -2.88 -14.91
CA LEU A 319 -6.43 -4.12 -14.72
C LEU A 319 -5.05 -3.89 -14.11
N ALA A 320 -4.32 -2.91 -14.63
CA ALA A 320 -3.02 -2.49 -14.11
C ALA A 320 -3.11 -2.09 -12.63
N GLY A 321 -4.14 -1.32 -12.26
CA GLY A 321 -4.41 -0.93 -10.87
C GLY A 321 -4.67 -2.13 -9.96
N ILE A 322 -5.40 -3.16 -10.43
CA ILE A 322 -5.63 -4.40 -9.65
C ILE A 322 -4.30 -5.13 -9.41
N ILE A 323 -3.49 -5.30 -10.45
CA ILE A 323 -2.20 -6.02 -10.37
C ILE A 323 -1.24 -5.28 -9.43
N ILE A 324 -1.01 -3.99 -9.67
CA ILE A 324 -0.07 -3.19 -8.88
C ILE A 324 -0.53 -3.06 -7.43
N GLY A 325 -1.83 -2.84 -7.20
CA GLY A 325 -2.41 -2.77 -5.86
C GLY A 325 -2.26 -4.08 -5.06
N SER A 326 -2.27 -5.23 -5.75
CA SER A 326 -2.17 -6.54 -5.10
C SER A 326 -0.73 -6.95 -4.75
N LEU A 327 0.29 -6.35 -5.37
CA LEU A 327 1.71 -6.72 -5.18
C LEU A 327 2.16 -6.64 -3.73
N GLY A 328 1.84 -5.55 -3.04
CA GLY A 328 2.32 -5.30 -1.68
C GLY A 328 1.82 -6.34 -0.68
N VAL A 329 0.55 -6.74 -0.81
CA VAL A 329 -0.04 -7.76 0.09
C VAL A 329 0.46 -9.17 -0.29
N LEU A 330 0.72 -9.43 -1.57
CA LEU A 330 1.26 -10.71 -2.02
C LEU A 330 2.68 -10.98 -1.52
N ASP A 331 3.54 -9.96 -1.48
CA ASP A 331 4.90 -10.08 -0.94
C ASP A 331 4.85 -10.59 0.51
N ASP A 332 4.10 -9.89 1.37
CA ASP A 332 3.95 -10.25 2.78
C ASP A 332 3.43 -11.69 2.98
N VAL A 333 2.35 -12.06 2.28
CA VAL A 333 1.75 -13.38 2.42
C VAL A 333 2.72 -14.48 1.97
N THR A 334 3.36 -14.34 0.81
CA THR A 334 4.22 -15.38 0.26
C THR A 334 5.52 -15.55 1.06
N VAL A 335 6.13 -14.45 1.51
CA VAL A 335 7.31 -14.48 2.38
C VAL A 335 6.98 -15.09 3.74
N THR A 336 5.86 -14.69 4.34
CA THR A 336 5.44 -15.19 5.65
C THR A 336 5.11 -16.68 5.59
N GLN A 337 4.39 -17.14 4.56
CA GLN A 337 4.09 -18.56 4.38
C GLN A 337 5.35 -19.39 4.14
N THR A 338 6.25 -18.91 3.28
CA THR A 338 7.51 -19.60 3.01
C THR A 338 8.36 -19.68 4.28
N SER A 339 8.45 -18.60 5.05
CA SER A 339 9.17 -18.57 6.31
C SER A 339 8.57 -19.55 7.32
N ALA A 340 7.25 -19.59 7.48
CA ALA A 340 6.57 -20.54 8.37
C ALA A 340 6.89 -22.00 8.03
N VAL A 341 6.93 -22.37 6.75
CA VAL A 341 7.29 -23.74 6.33
C VAL A 341 8.74 -24.07 6.69
N TRP A 342 9.67 -23.13 6.49
CA TRP A 342 11.07 -23.33 6.86
C TRP A 342 11.25 -23.49 8.37
N GLU A 343 10.61 -22.64 9.18
CA GLU A 343 10.66 -22.73 10.64
C GLU A 343 10.04 -24.05 11.16
N LEU A 344 8.91 -24.48 10.58
CA LEU A 344 8.31 -25.78 10.91
C LEU A 344 9.22 -26.96 10.57
N LYS A 345 9.97 -26.87 9.47
CA LYS A 345 10.94 -27.89 9.08
C LYS A 345 12.20 -27.86 9.96
N GLU A 346 12.62 -26.70 10.41
CA GLU A 346 13.72 -26.57 11.36
C GLU A 346 13.34 -27.15 12.74
N ALA A 347 12.10 -26.92 13.18
CA ALA A 347 11.55 -27.46 14.42
C ALA A 347 11.32 -28.99 14.38
N ASP A 348 10.81 -29.54 13.27
CA ASP A 348 10.74 -30.99 13.04
C ASP A 348 11.45 -31.40 11.74
N PRO A 349 12.77 -31.66 11.83
CA PRO A 349 13.57 -32.01 10.66
C PRO A 349 13.17 -33.34 10.00
N THR A 350 12.36 -34.18 10.66
CA THR A 350 11.89 -35.47 10.15
C THR A 350 10.53 -35.38 9.44
N ALA A 351 9.82 -34.25 9.58
CA ALA A 351 8.53 -34.03 8.95
C ALA A 351 8.62 -34.19 7.42
N ASN A 352 7.67 -34.94 6.86
CA ASN A 352 7.48 -35.03 5.41
C ASN A 352 6.69 -33.82 4.88
N TRP A 353 6.69 -33.63 3.56
CA TRP A 353 6.05 -32.48 2.92
C TRP A 353 4.55 -32.37 3.24
N ARG A 354 3.84 -33.49 3.45
CA ARG A 354 2.41 -33.49 3.79
C ARG A 354 2.16 -32.94 5.19
N LYS A 355 2.99 -33.33 6.17
CA LYS A 355 2.92 -32.83 7.55
C LYS A 355 3.26 -31.34 7.62
N LEU A 356 4.27 -30.91 6.85
CA LEU A 356 4.63 -29.49 6.72
C LEU A 356 3.50 -28.69 6.08
N TYR A 357 2.98 -29.14 4.95
CA TYR A 357 1.85 -28.50 4.26
C TYR A 357 0.64 -28.36 5.17
N GLY A 358 0.19 -29.46 5.80
CA GLY A 358 -0.96 -29.42 6.70
C GLY A 358 -0.75 -28.50 7.91
N SER A 359 0.49 -28.34 8.38
CA SER A 359 0.79 -27.46 9.52
C SER A 359 0.90 -26.00 9.15
N ALA A 360 1.59 -25.69 8.07
CA ALA A 360 1.67 -24.34 7.53
C ALA A 360 0.29 -23.85 7.04
N MET A 361 -0.53 -24.70 6.43
CA MET A 361 -1.90 -24.34 6.04
C MET A 361 -2.82 -23.98 7.21
N ARG A 362 -2.58 -24.50 8.43
CA ARG A 362 -3.32 -24.03 9.61
C ARG A 362 -2.98 -22.58 9.91
N ILE A 363 -1.68 -22.25 9.94
CA ILE A 363 -1.18 -20.87 10.11
C ILE A 363 -1.70 -19.96 8.98
N GLY A 364 -1.61 -20.44 7.74
CA GLY A 364 -2.07 -19.71 6.57
C GLY A 364 -3.56 -19.39 6.58
N ARG A 365 -4.43 -20.30 7.05
CA ARG A 365 -5.88 -20.03 7.18
C ARG A 365 -6.17 -18.94 8.20
N ASP A 366 -5.48 -18.94 9.33
CA ASP A 366 -5.64 -17.90 10.34
C ASP A 366 -5.20 -16.53 9.79
N HIS A 367 -4.10 -16.51 9.02
CA HIS A 367 -3.62 -15.31 8.34
C HIS A 367 -4.59 -14.80 7.26
N ILE A 368 -5.12 -15.70 6.41
CA ILE A 368 -6.09 -15.34 5.35
C ILE A 368 -7.30 -14.63 5.95
N ALA A 369 -7.87 -15.17 7.03
CA ALA A 369 -9.05 -14.60 7.65
C ALA A 369 -8.80 -13.15 8.12
N SER A 370 -7.61 -12.88 8.66
CA SER A 370 -7.21 -11.54 9.08
C SER A 370 -6.98 -10.61 7.88
N VAL A 371 -6.20 -11.04 6.88
CA VAL A 371 -5.84 -10.23 5.70
C VAL A 371 -7.06 -9.83 4.89
N VAL A 372 -7.99 -10.75 4.63
CA VAL A 372 -9.21 -10.46 3.86
C VAL A 372 -10.04 -9.38 4.56
N ASN A 373 -10.24 -9.48 5.88
CA ASN A 373 -10.98 -8.47 6.63
C ASN A 373 -10.29 -7.11 6.59
N THR A 374 -8.96 -7.06 6.75
CA THR A 374 -8.21 -5.80 6.68
C THR A 374 -8.28 -5.16 5.30
N LEU A 375 -8.23 -5.95 4.23
CA LEU A 375 -8.26 -5.44 2.87
C LEU A 375 -9.63 -4.83 2.54
N VAL A 376 -10.71 -5.56 2.87
CA VAL A 376 -12.08 -5.08 2.66
C VAL A 376 -12.34 -3.79 3.45
N LEU A 377 -11.92 -3.72 4.72
CA LEU A 377 -12.09 -2.52 5.54
C LEU A 377 -11.24 -1.34 5.03
N ALA A 378 -10.04 -1.59 4.52
CA ALA A 378 -9.20 -0.55 3.95
C ALA A 378 -9.83 0.07 2.68
N TYR A 379 -10.33 -0.76 1.76
CA TYR A 379 -11.03 -0.28 0.56
C TYR A 379 -12.35 0.41 0.91
N ALA A 380 -13.16 -0.16 1.81
CA ALA A 380 -14.39 0.49 2.27
C ALA A 380 -14.10 1.83 2.94
N GLY A 381 -13.02 1.93 3.71
CA GLY A 381 -12.53 3.16 4.34
C GLY A 381 -12.15 4.23 3.32
N ALA A 382 -11.41 3.86 2.26
CA ALA A 382 -11.06 4.76 1.17
C ALA A 382 -12.29 5.25 0.39
N SER A 383 -13.32 4.39 0.26
CA SER A 383 -14.56 4.69 -0.46
C SER A 383 -15.64 5.37 0.40
N LEU A 384 -15.36 5.75 1.65
CA LEU A 384 -16.35 6.38 2.55
C LEU A 384 -17.07 7.61 1.96
N PRO A 385 -16.39 8.56 1.27
CA PRO A 385 -17.09 9.71 0.69
C PRO A 385 -18.14 9.31 -0.35
N LEU A 386 -17.83 8.30 -1.16
CA LEU A 386 -18.72 7.78 -2.18
C LEU A 386 -19.89 6.99 -1.57
N LEU A 387 -19.63 6.19 -0.52
CA LEU A 387 -20.69 5.54 0.25
C LEU A 387 -21.63 6.55 0.91
N LEU A 388 -21.08 7.66 1.43
CA LEU A 388 -21.87 8.74 2.01
C LEU A 388 -22.72 9.46 0.95
N LEU A 389 -22.17 9.71 -0.25
CA LEU A 389 -22.91 10.32 -1.35
C LEU A 389 -24.16 9.49 -1.72
N PHE A 390 -24.01 8.17 -1.80
CA PHE A 390 -25.15 7.28 -2.06
C PHE A 390 -26.13 7.21 -0.89
N SER A 391 -25.64 7.30 0.34
CA SER A 391 -26.52 7.40 1.53
C SER A 391 -27.32 8.70 1.53
N ILE A 392 -26.73 9.81 1.07
CA ILE A 392 -27.43 11.10 0.94
C ILE A 392 -28.45 11.05 -0.21
N ALA A 393 -28.10 10.39 -1.32
CA ALA A 393 -28.96 10.22 -2.47
C ALA A 393 -30.08 9.18 -2.27
N ASP A 394 -30.22 8.60 -1.06
CA ASP A 394 -31.19 7.55 -0.71
C ASP A 394 -31.23 6.39 -1.73
N SER A 395 -30.05 6.02 -2.24
CA SER A 395 -29.93 5.01 -3.29
C SER A 395 -29.98 3.60 -2.70
N GLY A 396 -30.75 2.70 -3.32
CA GLY A 396 -30.83 1.31 -2.89
C GLY A 396 -29.48 0.59 -3.00
N VAL A 397 -29.13 -0.19 -1.97
CA VAL A 397 -27.82 -0.90 -1.87
C VAL A 397 -27.52 -1.75 -3.10
N SER A 398 -28.53 -2.44 -3.64
CA SER A 398 -28.36 -3.25 -4.85
C SER A 398 -27.98 -2.41 -6.06
N THR A 399 -28.66 -1.28 -6.29
CA THR A 399 -28.39 -0.37 -7.41
C THR A 399 -27.00 0.23 -7.30
N VAL A 400 -26.60 0.62 -6.08
CA VAL A 400 -25.26 1.13 -5.79
C VAL A 400 -24.20 0.08 -6.07
N ALA A 401 -24.37 -1.15 -5.55
CA ALA A 401 -23.41 -2.23 -5.72
C ALA A 401 -23.19 -2.63 -7.19
N THR A 402 -24.23 -2.51 -8.03
CA THR A 402 -24.14 -2.81 -9.47
C THR A 402 -23.76 -1.61 -10.35
N SER A 403 -23.59 -0.42 -9.77
CA SER A 403 -23.07 0.74 -10.51
C SER A 403 -21.61 0.50 -10.89
N GLU A 404 -21.18 0.96 -12.07
CA GLU A 404 -19.83 0.66 -12.58
C GLU A 404 -18.72 1.07 -11.60
N ILE A 405 -18.87 2.24 -10.97
CA ILE A 405 -17.88 2.79 -10.01
C ILE A 405 -17.68 1.84 -8.82
N VAL A 406 -18.78 1.32 -8.25
CA VAL A 406 -18.73 0.41 -7.10
C VAL A 406 -18.41 -1.01 -7.55
N ALA A 407 -18.95 -1.46 -8.67
CA ALA A 407 -18.70 -2.78 -9.24
C ALA A 407 -17.22 -2.96 -9.57
N ALA A 408 -16.55 -1.94 -10.10
CA ALA A 408 -15.10 -1.98 -10.34
C ALA A 408 -14.31 -2.15 -9.03
N GLU A 409 -14.70 -1.49 -7.94
CA GLU A 409 -14.07 -1.69 -6.64
C GLU A 409 -14.34 -3.07 -6.03
N ILE A 410 -15.56 -3.58 -6.18
CA ILE A 410 -15.90 -4.94 -5.76
C ILE A 410 -15.07 -5.95 -6.53
N VAL A 411 -14.98 -5.82 -7.86
CA VAL A 411 -14.15 -6.71 -8.70
C VAL A 411 -12.68 -6.60 -8.30
N ARG A 412 -12.13 -5.39 -8.14
CA ARG A 412 -10.74 -5.18 -7.68
C ARG A 412 -10.48 -5.88 -6.34
N THR A 413 -11.38 -5.69 -5.37
CA THR A 413 -11.26 -6.26 -4.02
C THR A 413 -11.38 -7.78 -4.04
N LEU A 414 -12.35 -8.34 -4.76
CA LEU A 414 -12.59 -9.79 -4.84
C LEU A 414 -11.50 -10.51 -5.62
N VAL A 415 -11.11 -10.00 -6.79
CA VAL A 415 -10.03 -10.58 -7.61
C VAL A 415 -8.71 -10.58 -6.85
N GLY A 416 -8.36 -9.44 -6.23
CA GLY A 416 -7.17 -9.34 -5.37
C GLY A 416 -7.22 -10.33 -4.20
N SER A 417 -8.35 -10.40 -3.50
CA SER A 417 -8.55 -11.34 -2.38
C SER A 417 -8.46 -12.80 -2.81
N ILE A 418 -9.04 -13.20 -3.94
CA ILE A 418 -8.94 -14.57 -4.47
C ILE A 418 -7.49 -14.90 -4.81
N GLY A 419 -6.77 -13.97 -5.44
CA GLY A 419 -5.33 -14.13 -5.72
C GLY A 419 -4.50 -14.32 -4.45
N LEU A 420 -4.81 -13.56 -3.39
CA LEU A 420 -4.19 -13.68 -2.08
C LEU A 420 -4.52 -15.02 -1.41
N VAL A 421 -5.79 -15.44 -1.40
CA VAL A 421 -6.20 -16.73 -0.85
C VAL A 421 -5.54 -17.89 -1.60
N ALA A 422 -5.41 -17.78 -2.93
CA ALA A 422 -4.72 -18.78 -3.76
C ALA A 422 -3.20 -18.79 -3.52
N SER A 423 -2.59 -17.65 -3.16
CA SER A 423 -1.14 -17.55 -2.90
C SER A 423 -0.67 -18.44 -1.75
N VAL A 424 -1.51 -18.60 -0.71
CA VAL A 424 -1.18 -19.37 0.49
C VAL A 424 -0.98 -20.86 0.19
N PRO A 425 -1.95 -21.61 -0.36
CA PRO A 425 -1.75 -23.02 -0.66
C PRO A 425 -0.66 -23.25 -1.71
N VAL A 426 -0.57 -22.39 -2.74
CA VAL A 426 0.46 -22.49 -3.78
C VAL A 426 1.86 -22.33 -3.19
N THR A 427 2.09 -21.26 -2.43
CA THR A 427 3.40 -21.02 -1.81
C THR A 427 3.74 -22.09 -0.78
N THR A 428 2.75 -22.52 0.00
CA THR A 428 2.94 -23.56 1.02
C THR A 428 3.34 -24.90 0.41
N VAL A 429 2.69 -25.32 -0.68
CA VAL A 429 3.05 -26.59 -1.33
C VAL A 429 4.44 -26.50 -1.97
N LEU A 430 4.76 -25.39 -2.65
CA LEU A 430 6.08 -25.17 -3.24
C LEU A 430 7.18 -25.22 -2.16
N ALA A 431 6.97 -24.50 -1.06
CA ALA A 431 7.89 -24.49 0.08
C ALA A 431 8.06 -25.87 0.71
N ALA A 432 6.95 -26.58 0.95
CA ALA A 432 6.97 -27.89 1.59
C ALA A 432 7.69 -28.95 0.74
N LEU A 433 7.51 -28.90 -0.58
CA LEU A 433 8.21 -29.79 -1.53
C LEU A 433 9.70 -29.46 -1.57
N VAL A 434 10.06 -28.18 -1.70
CA VAL A 434 11.46 -27.72 -1.78
C VAL A 434 12.23 -28.11 -0.51
N VAL A 435 11.70 -27.78 0.67
CA VAL A 435 12.41 -28.05 1.92
C VAL A 435 12.46 -29.55 2.27
N SER A 436 11.53 -30.36 1.74
CA SER A 436 11.53 -31.82 1.96
C SER A 436 12.47 -32.57 1.02
N ALA A 437 12.64 -32.10 -0.22
CA ALA A 437 13.53 -32.71 -1.21
C ALA A 437 15.02 -32.59 -0.82
N ASP A 438 15.35 -31.57 -0.03
CA ASP A 438 16.72 -31.24 0.37
C ASP A 438 17.42 -32.34 1.21
N ARG A 439 16.68 -33.05 2.07
CA ARG A 439 17.27 -34.05 2.97
C ARG A 439 17.29 -35.48 2.43
N GLN A 440 16.42 -35.85 1.48
CA GLN A 440 16.43 -37.22 0.93
C GLN A 440 17.73 -37.54 0.17
N THR A 441 18.40 -36.52 -0.38
CA THR A 441 19.71 -36.66 -1.03
C THR A 441 20.87 -36.74 -0.02
N ALA A 442 20.75 -36.15 1.17
CA ALA A 442 21.77 -36.22 2.21
C ALA A 442 21.82 -37.58 2.94
N THR A 443 20.67 -38.23 3.15
CA THR A 443 20.60 -39.57 3.77
C THR A 443 21.02 -40.70 2.83
N THR A 444 20.80 -40.57 1.52
CA THR A 444 21.19 -41.57 0.52
C THR A 444 22.72 -41.61 0.26
N GLY A 445 23.45 -40.53 0.54
CA GLY A 445 24.92 -40.48 0.41
C GLY A 445 25.72 -41.18 1.52
N ARG A 446 25.14 -41.38 2.72
CA ARG A 446 25.83 -42.01 3.86
C ARG A 446 25.73 -43.54 3.91
N GLY A 447 24.86 -44.15 3.10
CA GLY A 447 24.62 -45.60 3.11
C GLY A 447 25.59 -46.46 2.30
N ARG A 448 26.52 -45.88 1.52
CA ARG A 448 27.33 -46.63 0.55
C ARG A 448 28.82 -46.79 0.91
N ALA A 449 29.26 -46.32 2.08
CA ALA A 449 30.66 -46.36 2.49
C ALA A 449 30.88 -47.07 3.83
N ARG A 450 30.63 -48.38 3.90
CA ARG A 450 31.34 -49.31 4.81
C ARG A 450 30.96 -50.77 4.53
N GLY A 451 31.70 -51.38 3.62
CA GLY A 451 31.69 -52.83 3.35
C GLY A 451 33.02 -53.30 2.76
N GLY A 452 34.13 -52.64 3.13
CA GLY A 452 35.47 -52.98 2.66
C GLY A 452 36.10 -54.07 3.52
N ARG A 453 36.11 -55.29 2.99
CA ARG A 453 37.01 -56.44 3.27
C ARG A 453 37.96 -56.31 4.48
N ARG A 454 37.70 -57.09 5.52
CA ARG A 454 38.75 -57.58 6.44
C ARG A 454 39.67 -58.55 5.69
N ARG A 455 40.93 -58.18 5.47
CA ARG A 455 42.05 -59.11 5.20
C ARG A 455 43.13 -58.89 6.27
N ARG A 456 43.41 -59.97 7.01
CA ARG A 456 44.61 -60.42 7.75
C ARG A 456 45.64 -59.42 8.32
N ALA A 457 45.91 -59.59 9.62
CA ALA A 457 47.22 -59.86 10.25
C ALA A 457 46.90 -60.32 11.70
N LYS A 458 47.52 -61.31 12.37
CA LYS A 458 48.73 -62.13 12.19
C LYS A 458 48.37 -63.61 12.33
#